data_AF-A0A920MFW4-F1
#
_entry.id   AF-A0A920MFW4-F1
#
_cell.length_a   1.000
_cell.length_b   1.000
_cell.length_c   1.000
_cell.angle_alpha   90.00
_cell.angle_beta   90.00
_cell.angle_gamma   90.00
#
_symmetry.space_group_name_H-M   'P 1'
#
loop_
_entity.id
_entity.type
_entity.pdbx_description
1 polymer ?
#
loop_
_entity_poly.entity_id
_entity_poly.type
_entity_poly.pdbx_seq_one_letter_code
_entity_poly.pdbx_strand_id
1 'polypeptide(L)'
;MVYHFESEKIAFVGDTIFVMGCGRLFEGTPQQMVESLDLIMSWPDETMLYCAHEYTQANAEFAITVDGMNQDLIQRKSEVDDLRRNLIPTVPLNFI
;
A
#
# COMPACT_ATOMS: atom_id res chain seq x y z
N MET A 1 -0.24 -0.65 14.93
CA MET A 1 1.06 -1.19 15.36
C MET A 1 1.64 -1.98 14.19
N VAL A 2 2.93 -1.82 13.92
CA VAL A 2 3.61 -2.46 12.79
C VAL A 2 4.70 -3.39 13.32
N TYR A 3 4.87 -4.55 12.70
CA TYR A 3 5.92 -5.52 13.04
C TYR A 3 6.88 -5.65 11.85
N HIS A 4 8.15 -5.32 12.05
CA HIS A 4 9.18 -5.39 11.02
C HIS A 4 10.23 -6.46 11.39
N PHE A 5 10.39 -7.44 10.51
CA PHE A 5 11.35 -8.54 10.60
C PHE A 5 12.48 -8.27 9.60
N GLU A 6 13.49 -7.52 10.03
CA GLU A 6 14.54 -6.96 9.16
C GLU A 6 15.36 -8.05 8.46
N SER A 7 15.74 -9.13 9.17
CA SER A 7 16.49 -10.24 8.59
C SER A 7 15.74 -10.96 7.47
N GLU A 8 14.42 -11.06 7.60
CA GLU A 8 13.52 -11.70 6.65
C GLU A 8 13.05 -10.75 5.55
N LYS A 9 13.30 -9.44 5.69
CA LYS A 9 12.83 -8.38 4.79
C LYS A 9 11.30 -8.40 4.66
N ILE A 10 10.60 -8.58 5.79
CA ILE A 10 9.13 -8.66 5.84
C ILE A 10 8.62 -7.71 6.90
N ALA A 11 7.55 -6.96 6.58
CA ALA A 11 6.81 -6.18 7.58
C ALA A 11 5.30 -6.40 7.48
N PHE A 12 4.65 -6.55 8.64
CA PHE A 12 3.20 -6.57 8.77
C PHE A 12 2.73 -5.18 9.23
N VAL A 13 2.11 -4.43 8.31
CA VAL A 13 1.83 -2.99 8.47
C VAL A 13 0.40 -2.67 8.91
N GLY A 14 -0.44 -3.69 9.07
CA GLY A 14 -1.82 -3.54 9.53
C GLY A 14 -2.60 -2.58 8.63
N ASP A 15 -3.20 -1.57 9.26
CA ASP A 15 -4.02 -0.54 8.61
C ASP A 15 -3.29 0.78 8.38
N THR A 16 -1.97 0.83 8.58
CA THR A 16 -1.21 2.09 8.43
C THR A 16 -0.99 2.43 6.95
N ILE A 17 -0.43 1.49 6.18
CA ILE A 17 -0.20 1.63 4.74
C ILE A 17 -0.80 0.44 4.01
N PHE A 18 -1.39 0.70 2.83
CA PHE A 18 -1.95 -0.29 1.93
C PHE A 18 -1.30 -0.14 0.55
N VAL A 19 -1.53 -1.12 -0.33
CA VAL A 19 -1.23 -0.93 -1.75
C VAL A 19 -2.01 0.28 -2.26
N MET A 20 -1.29 1.31 -2.73
CA MET A 20 -1.84 2.55 -3.29
C MET A 20 -2.71 3.39 -2.32
N GLY A 21 -2.57 3.21 -1.00
CA GLY A 21 -3.37 3.95 -0.02
C GLY A 21 -2.81 3.92 1.39
N CYS A 22 -3.49 4.61 2.30
CA CYS A 22 -3.16 4.59 3.74
C CYS A 22 -4.43 4.47 4.59
N GLY A 23 -4.24 4.18 5.88
CA GLY A 23 -5.29 4.08 6.87
C GLY A 23 -6.18 5.30 6.97
N ARG A 24 -7.46 5.07 7.28
CA ARG A 24 -8.33 6.16 7.75
C ARG A 24 -7.88 6.60 9.13
N LEU A 25 -7.85 7.91 9.34
CA LEU A 25 -7.51 8.52 10.62
C LEU A 25 -8.74 8.51 11.54
N PHE A 26 -9.02 7.38 12.17
CA PHE A 26 -10.00 7.32 13.27
C PHE A 26 -9.43 7.95 14.55
N GLU A 27 -8.15 7.72 14.79
CA GLU A 27 -7.36 8.29 15.87
C GLU A 27 -6.04 8.84 15.29
N GLY A 28 -5.49 9.88 15.90
CA GLY A 28 -4.27 10.56 15.45
C GLY A 28 -4.49 11.68 14.43
N THR A 29 -3.40 12.27 13.94
CA THR A 29 -3.39 13.43 13.03
C THR A 29 -2.79 13.09 11.66
N PRO A 30 -3.07 13.88 10.61
CA PRO A 30 -2.42 13.71 9.31
C PRO A 30 -0.89 13.76 9.39
N GLN A 31 -0.34 14.60 10.27
CA GLN A 31 1.10 14.68 10.47
C GLN A 31 1.68 13.39 11.05
N GLN A 32 1.01 12.77 12.03
CA GLN A 32 1.42 11.47 12.56
C GLN A 32 1.37 10.36 11.50
N MET A 33 0.41 10.42 10.58
CA MET A 33 0.35 9.49 9.44
C MET A 33 1.55 9.68 8.50
N VAL A 34 1.87 10.91 8.13
CA VAL A 34 3.05 11.19 7.29
C VAL A 34 4.33 10.69 7.96
N GLU A 35 4.53 10.99 9.25
CA GLU A 35 5.70 10.49 10.01
C GLU A 35 5.76 8.96 10.05
N SER A 36 4.61 8.28 10.14
CA SER A 36 4.53 6.82 10.11
C SER A 36 4.87 6.25 8.72
N LEU A 37 4.40 6.91 7.65
CA LEU A 37 4.70 6.53 6.27
C LEU A 37 6.18 6.73 5.96
N ASP A 38 6.76 7.87 6.35
CA ASP A 38 8.19 8.17 6.16
C ASP A 38 9.07 7.11 6.83
N LEU A 39 8.72 6.68 8.05
CA LEU A 39 9.43 5.61 8.75
C LEU A 39 9.37 4.29 7.96
N ILE A 40 8.19 3.88 7.49
CA ILE A 40 8.02 2.63 6.72
C ILE A 40 8.75 2.72 5.38
N MET A 41 8.71 3.86 4.71
CA MET A 41 9.39 4.12 3.43
C MET A 41 10.91 4.26 3.57
N SER A 42 11.44 4.39 4.80
CA SER A 42 12.88 4.41 5.06
C SER A 42 13.52 3.02 5.05
N TRP A 43 12.73 1.95 5.05
CA TRP A 43 13.22 0.58 5.02
C TRP A 43 13.73 0.18 3.63
N PRO A 44 14.59 -0.85 3.50
CA PRO A 44 15.08 -1.29 2.20
C PRO A 44 13.94 -1.61 1.23
N ASP A 45 14.08 -1.23 -0.06
CA ASP A 45 13.04 -1.42 -1.10
C ASP A 45 12.59 -2.89 -1.28
N GLU A 46 13.47 -3.81 -0.92
CA GLU A 46 13.28 -5.26 -0.91
C GLU A 46 12.41 -5.76 0.26
N THR A 47 11.97 -4.88 1.17
CA THR A 47 11.08 -5.22 2.27
C THR A 47 9.66 -5.45 1.74
N MET A 48 9.15 -6.67 1.93
CA MET A 48 7.79 -7.03 1.56
C MET A 48 6.81 -6.58 2.64
N LEU A 49 5.85 -5.73 2.27
CA LEU A 49 4.83 -5.22 3.17
C LEU A 49 3.54 -6.03 3.04
N TYR A 50 2.99 -6.43 4.20
CA TYR A 50 1.74 -7.16 4.33
C TYR A 50 0.72 -6.30 5.09
N CYS A 51 -0.21 -5.69 4.36
CA CYS A 51 -1.33 -4.94 4.94
C CYS A 51 -2.52 -5.86 5.28
N ALA A 52 -3.38 -5.42 6.19
CA ALA A 52 -4.45 -6.28 6.72
C ALA A 52 -5.66 -6.46 5.79
N HIS A 53 -5.82 -5.59 4.79
CA HIS A 53 -7.01 -5.55 3.95
C HIS A 53 -6.70 -5.48 2.46
N GLU A 54 -7.58 -6.11 1.68
CA GLU A 54 -7.53 -6.13 0.22
C GLU A 54 -8.31 -4.95 -0.37
N TYR A 55 -7.79 -3.73 -0.16
CA TYR A 55 -8.39 -2.47 -0.65
C TYR A 55 -7.78 -1.94 -1.93
N THR A 56 -6.85 -2.69 -2.53
CA THR A 56 -6.01 -2.24 -3.63
C THR A 56 -6.79 -1.70 -4.83
N GLN A 57 -7.88 -2.35 -5.22
CA GLN A 57 -8.71 -1.91 -6.35
C GLN A 57 -9.43 -0.58 -6.05
N ALA A 58 -10.04 -0.45 -4.87
CA ALA A 58 -10.70 0.80 -4.48
C ALA A 58 -9.68 1.96 -4.31
N ASN A 59 -8.49 1.65 -3.81
CA ASN A 59 -7.39 2.61 -3.72
C ASN A 59 -6.93 3.07 -5.12
N ALA A 60 -6.80 2.15 -6.07
CA ALA A 60 -6.45 2.46 -7.46
C ALA A 60 -7.52 3.33 -8.15
N GLU A 61 -8.81 3.05 -7.91
CA GLU A 61 -9.91 3.88 -8.40
C GLU A 61 -9.81 5.31 -7.86
N PHE A 62 -9.55 5.48 -6.57
CA PHE A 62 -9.35 6.81 -5.97
C PHE A 62 -8.11 7.50 -6.54
N ALA A 63 -6.98 6.80 -6.63
CA ALA A 63 -5.73 7.36 -7.13
C ALA A 63 -5.87 7.91 -8.56
N ILE A 64 -6.61 7.22 -9.45
CA ILE A 64 -6.89 7.72 -10.81
C ILE A 64 -7.66 9.04 -10.80
N THR A 65 -8.52 9.29 -9.81
CA THR A 65 -9.19 10.60 -9.71
C THR A 65 -8.24 11.73 -9.32
N VAL A 66 -7.10 11.41 -8.71
CA VAL A 66 -6.07 12.36 -8.26
C VAL A 66 -5.00 12.58 -9.33
N ASP A 67 -4.51 11.51 -9.97
CA ASP A 67 -3.39 11.55 -10.92
C ASP A 67 -3.67 10.73 -12.20
N GLY A 68 -4.83 10.96 -12.82
CA GLY A 68 -5.33 10.15 -13.95
C GLY A 68 -4.54 10.23 -15.26
N MET A 69 -3.45 11.00 -15.32
CA MET A 69 -2.56 11.06 -16.49
C MET A 69 -1.30 10.20 -16.33
N ASN A 70 -1.03 9.73 -15.11
CA ASN A 70 0.12 8.91 -14.78
C ASN A 70 -0.02 7.50 -15.38
N GLN A 71 0.86 7.20 -16.34
CA GLN A 71 0.79 5.94 -17.10
C GLN A 71 1.12 4.72 -16.23
N ASP A 72 2.03 4.87 -15.27
CA ASP A 72 2.38 3.79 -14.34
C ASP A 72 1.17 3.46 -13.45
N LEU A 73 0.45 4.48 -13.00
CA LEU A 73 -0.78 4.33 -12.23
C LEU A 73 -1.89 3.65 -13.03
N ILE A 74 -2.10 4.05 -14.28
CA ILE A 74 -3.11 3.44 -15.18
C ILE A 74 -2.78 1.96 -15.42
N GLN A 75 -1.51 1.66 -15.72
CA GLN A 75 -1.03 0.30 -15.93
C GLN A 75 -1.24 -0.54 -14.68
N ARG A 76 -0.82 -0.04 -13.51
CA ARG A 76 -0.96 -0.75 -12.24
C ARG A 76 -2.42 -1.01 -11.89
N LYS A 77 -3.32 -0.05 -12.14
CA LYS A 77 -4.76 -0.27 -11.96
C LYS A 77 -5.27 -1.42 -12.83
N SER A 78 -4.86 -1.49 -14.09
CA SER A 78 -5.28 -2.58 -15.00
C SER A 78 -4.84 -3.94 -14.46
N GLU A 79 -3.61 -4.06 -13.97
CA GLU A 79 -3.10 -5.29 -13.36
C GLU A 79 -3.90 -5.69 -12.12
N VAL A 80 -4.19 -4.72 -11.26
CA VAL A 80 -5.03 -4.93 -10.06
C VAL A 80 -6.41 -5.41 -10.46
N ASP A 81 -7.05 -4.79 -11.46
CA ASP A 81 -8.37 -5.19 -11.95
C ASP A 81 -8.37 -6.65 -12.46
N ASP A 82 -7.32 -7.06 -13.16
CA ASP A 82 -7.17 -8.43 -13.65
C ASP A 82 -6.93 -9.43 -12.51
N LEU A 83 -6.08 -9.10 -11.54
CA LEU A 83 -5.85 -9.95 -10.36
C LEU A 83 -7.14 -10.12 -9.55
N ARG A 84 -7.87 -9.03 -9.29
CA ARG A 84 -9.12 -9.07 -8.53
C ARG A 84 -10.23 -9.82 -9.25
N ARG A 85 -10.33 -9.68 -10.58
CA ARG A 85 -11.28 -10.46 -11.40
C ARG A 85 -11.04 -11.97 -11.29
N ASN A 86 -9.79 -12.37 -11.09
CA ASN A 86 -9.38 -13.77 -10.92
C ASN A 86 -9.30 -14.22 -9.45
N LEU A 87 -9.78 -13.41 -8.50
CA LEU A 87 -9.73 -13.68 -7.05
C LEU A 87 -8.30 -13.87 -6.51
N ILE A 88 -7.31 -13.29 -7.17
CA ILE A 88 -5.92 -13.31 -6.73
C ILE A 88 -5.68 -12.12 -5.78
N PRO A 89 -5.07 -12.34 -4.61
CA PRO A 89 -4.65 -11.25 -3.73
C PRO A 89 -3.61 -10.35 -4.41
N THR A 90 -3.63 -9.05 -4.12
CA THR A 90 -2.64 -8.08 -4.63
C THR A 90 -1.64 -7.68 -3.53
N VAL A 91 -1.58 -8.47 -2.46
CA VAL A 91 -0.61 -8.39 -1.36
C VAL A 91 0.30 -9.63 -1.38
N PRO A 92 1.56 -9.55 -0.94
CA PRO A 92 2.26 -8.36 -0.42
C PRO A 92 2.61 -7.33 -1.50
N LEU A 93 3.05 -6.14 -1.08
CA LEU A 93 3.68 -5.15 -1.96
C LEU A 93 5.17 -4.99 -1.62
N ASN A 94 5.96 -4.61 -2.61
CA ASN A 94 7.30 -4.04 -2.46
C ASN A 94 7.29 -2.61 -3.01
N PHE A 95 8.36 -1.85 -2.79
CA PHE A 95 8.49 -0.47 -3.24
C PHE A 95 8.90 -0.34 -4.73
N ILE A 96 8.78 -1.41 -5.52
CA ILE A 96 9.17 -1.46 -6.94
C ILE A 96 7.93 -1.46 -7.84
#